data_AF-A0A1Q6E7C0-F1
#
_entry.id   AF-A0A1Q6E7C0-F1
#
_cell.length_a   1.000
_cell.length_b   1.000
_cell.length_c   1.000
_cell.angle_alpha   90.00
_cell.angle_beta   90.00
_cell.angle_gamma   90.00
#
_symmetry.space_group_name_H-M   'P 1'
#
loop_
_entity.id
_entity.type
_entity.pdbx_description
1 polymer ?
#
loop_
_entity_poly.entity_id
_entity_poly.type
_entity_poly.pdbx_seq_one_letter_code
_entity_poly.pdbx_strand_id
1 'polypeptide(L)'
;MTPAEVVEAAFGGGDVIDAAIVTESAVLTAQRRYLRPVFGVSFYGALEQGRYGAFLAEYVRPALALFVKYLVLPDAAVRLGRLGIVRFGGEYFEPTDGAALKLLRERVRAEAETSLTAAVERLEAAPAEFPEYDPRENIKRRLSVAGGVVL
;
A
#
# COMPACT_ATOMS: atom_id res chain seq x y z
N MET A 1 2.66 -12.31 -1.02
CA MET A 1 3.31 -11.42 -2.00
C MET A 1 4.76 -11.29 -1.60
N THR A 2 5.68 -11.57 -2.50
CA THR A 2 7.13 -11.47 -2.25
C THR A 2 7.64 -10.05 -2.49
N PRO A 3 8.81 -9.67 -1.97
CA PRO A 3 9.45 -8.40 -2.31
C PRO A 3 9.62 -8.16 -3.81
N ALA A 4 9.94 -9.19 -4.60
CA ALA A 4 10.09 -9.06 -6.05
C ALA A 4 8.76 -8.69 -6.73
N GLU A 5 7.64 -9.32 -6.32
CA GLU A 5 6.31 -8.97 -6.83
C GLU A 5 5.90 -7.53 -6.46
N VAL A 6 6.35 -7.02 -5.31
CA VAL A 6 6.13 -5.62 -4.90
C VAL A 6 6.88 -4.65 -5.82
N VAL A 7 8.14 -4.97 -6.15
CA VAL A 7 8.97 -4.11 -6.99
C VAL A 7 8.31 -3.92 -8.37
N GLU A 8 7.92 -5.02 -9.00
CA GLU A 8 7.22 -4.99 -10.29
C GLU A 8 5.91 -4.18 -10.19
N ALA A 9 5.09 -4.43 -9.16
CA ALA A 9 3.77 -3.82 -9.03
C ALA A 9 3.80 -2.32 -8.67
N ALA A 10 4.77 -1.85 -7.88
CA ALA A 10 4.81 -0.47 -7.37
C ALA A 10 5.88 0.42 -8.01
N PHE A 11 6.86 -0.16 -8.70
CA PHE A 11 8.03 0.57 -9.23
C PHE A 11 8.32 0.30 -10.72
N GLY A 12 7.56 -0.57 -11.40
CA GLY A 12 7.77 -0.92 -12.82
C GLY A 12 7.60 0.23 -13.84
N GLY A 13 7.09 1.40 -13.42
CA GLY A 13 6.85 2.57 -14.29
C GLY A 13 8.05 3.49 -14.54
N GLY A 14 9.29 3.02 -14.35
CA GLY A 14 10.51 3.82 -14.56
C GLY A 14 11.19 4.33 -13.29
N ASP A 15 10.74 3.89 -12.10
CA ASP A 15 11.41 4.19 -10.84
C ASP A 15 12.57 3.21 -10.64
N VAL A 16 13.82 3.69 -10.69
CA VAL A 16 15.00 2.87 -10.34
C VAL A 16 15.15 2.88 -8.83
N ILE A 17 14.62 1.86 -8.17
CA ILE A 17 14.88 1.59 -6.76
C ILE A 17 15.81 0.40 -6.60
N ASP A 18 16.69 0.45 -5.60
CA ASP A 18 17.40 -0.74 -5.17
C ASP A 18 16.37 -1.70 -4.54
N ALA A 19 16.13 -2.83 -5.21
CA ALA A 19 15.22 -3.87 -4.74
C ALA A 19 15.57 -4.38 -3.33
N ALA A 20 16.83 -4.23 -2.89
CA ALA A 20 17.26 -4.56 -1.54
C ALA A 20 16.64 -3.67 -0.44
N ILE A 21 16.03 -2.53 -0.80
CA ILE A 21 15.26 -1.68 0.13
C ILE A 21 13.89 -2.32 0.42
N VAL A 22 13.33 -3.05 -0.54
CA VAL A 22 12.07 -3.78 -0.35
C VAL A 22 12.39 -5.07 0.39
N THR A 23 12.21 -5.06 1.70
CA THR A 23 12.44 -6.22 2.55
C THR A 23 11.14 -6.97 2.82
N GLU A 24 11.24 -8.27 3.14
CA GLU A 24 10.10 -9.05 3.63
C GLU A 24 9.45 -8.41 4.88
N SER A 25 10.28 -7.84 5.77
CA SER A 25 9.81 -7.08 6.93
C SER A 25 8.93 -5.88 6.54
N ALA A 26 9.28 -5.15 5.47
CA ALA A 26 8.47 -4.03 4.99
C ALA A 26 7.11 -4.51 4.47
N VAL A 27 7.07 -5.65 3.76
CA VAL A 27 5.83 -6.28 3.30
C VAL A 27 4.95 -6.69 4.47
N LEU A 28 5.51 -7.41 5.45
CA LEU A 28 4.79 -7.83 6.66
C LEU A 28 4.30 -6.63 7.48
N THR A 29 5.10 -5.57 7.57
CA THR A 29 4.71 -4.33 8.26
C THR A 29 3.55 -3.66 7.56
N ALA A 30 3.59 -3.55 6.23
CA ALA A 30 2.49 -2.97 5.45
C ALA A 30 1.20 -3.78 5.61
N GLN A 31 1.29 -5.11 5.55
CA GLN A 31 0.18 -6.02 5.78
C GLN A 31 -0.45 -5.83 7.17
N ARG A 32 0.36 -5.83 8.22
CA ARG A 32 -0.10 -5.68 9.61
C ARG A 32 -0.68 -4.31 9.90
N ARG A 33 -0.09 -3.25 9.35
CA ARG A 33 -0.46 -1.87 9.67
C ARG A 33 -1.64 -1.35 8.87
N TYR A 34 -1.77 -1.75 7.61
CA TYR A 34 -2.74 -1.14 6.69
C TYR A 34 -3.83 -2.09 6.21
N LEU A 35 -3.49 -3.36 5.93
CA LEU A 35 -4.46 -4.31 5.36
C LEU A 35 -5.24 -5.06 6.43
N ARG A 36 -4.55 -5.73 7.36
CA ARG A 36 -5.17 -6.54 8.43
C ARG A 36 -6.27 -5.79 9.21
N PRO A 37 -6.08 -4.53 9.63
CA PRO A 37 -7.11 -3.79 10.37
C PRO A 37 -8.35 -3.42 9.55
N VAL A 38 -8.25 -3.43 8.22
CA VAL A 38 -9.36 -3.09 7.31
C VAL A 38 -10.14 -4.34 6.92
N PHE A 39 -9.43 -5.43 6.63
CA PHE A 39 -10.04 -6.69 6.23
C PHE A 39 -10.59 -7.52 7.39
N GLY A 40 -10.13 -7.29 8.61
CA GLY A 40 -10.55 -8.10 9.77
C GLY A 40 -9.80 -9.42 9.85
N VAL A 41 -9.90 -10.11 10.98
CA VAL A 41 -9.08 -11.31 11.25
C VAL A 41 -9.56 -12.48 10.41
N SER A 42 -10.87 -12.66 10.29
CA SER A 42 -11.49 -13.81 9.62
C SER A 42 -11.21 -13.78 8.11
N PHE A 43 -11.53 -12.67 7.45
CA PHE A 43 -11.29 -12.52 6.01
C PHE A 43 -9.80 -12.54 5.67
N TYR A 44 -8.96 -11.87 6.47
CA TYR A 44 -7.52 -11.88 6.22
C TYR A 44 -6.92 -13.29 6.36
N GLY A 45 -7.42 -14.09 7.30
CA GLY A 45 -7.04 -15.50 7.41
C GLY A 45 -7.42 -16.32 6.18
N ALA A 46 -8.57 -16.05 5.56
CA ALA A 46 -8.96 -16.69 4.30
C ALA A 46 -8.05 -16.29 3.13
N LEU A 47 -7.64 -15.02 3.06
CA LEU A 47 -6.65 -14.53 2.08
C LEU A 47 -5.28 -15.21 2.26
N GLU A 48 -4.82 -15.40 3.50
CA GLU A 48 -3.56 -16.11 3.81
C GLU A 48 -3.60 -17.58 3.39
N GLN A 49 -4.78 -18.20 3.41
CA GLN A 49 -5.00 -19.57 2.90
C GLN A 49 -5.07 -19.65 1.36
N GLY A 50 -4.86 -18.53 0.65
CA GLY A 50 -4.89 -18.47 -0.81
C GLY A 50 -6.28 -18.42 -1.42
N ARG A 51 -7.34 -18.17 -0.62
CA ARG A 51 -8.69 -17.96 -1.14
C ARG A 51 -8.77 -16.59 -1.83
N TYR A 52 -9.76 -16.45 -2.73
CA TYR A 52 -10.03 -15.20 -3.45
C TYR A 52 -8.86 -14.71 -4.31
N GLY A 53 -8.20 -15.62 -5.03
CA GLY A 53 -7.01 -15.29 -5.85
C GLY A 53 -7.22 -14.13 -6.84
N ALA A 54 -8.38 -14.05 -7.49
CA ALA A 54 -8.70 -12.93 -8.40
C ALA A 54 -8.78 -11.59 -7.64
N PHE A 55 -9.52 -11.55 -6.53
CA PHE A 55 -9.61 -10.36 -5.67
C PHE A 55 -8.23 -9.94 -5.12
N LEU A 56 -7.41 -10.92 -4.70
CA LEU A 56 -6.06 -10.68 -4.25
C LEU A 56 -5.22 -10.01 -5.35
N ALA A 57 -5.25 -10.54 -6.57
CA ALA A 57 -4.47 -10.03 -7.68
C ALA A 57 -4.91 -8.63 -8.11
N GLU A 58 -6.22 -8.40 -8.20
CA GLU A 58 -6.80 -7.16 -8.75
C GLU A 58 -6.80 -6.00 -7.74
N TYR A 59 -7.08 -6.28 -6.46
CA TYR A 59 -7.30 -5.21 -5.46
C TYR A 59 -6.24 -5.18 -4.36
N VAL A 60 -5.86 -6.35 -3.83
CA VAL A 60 -5.01 -6.41 -2.62
C VAL A 60 -3.53 -6.22 -2.95
N ARG A 61 -3.02 -6.87 -4.02
CA ARG A 61 -1.62 -6.76 -4.43
C ARG A 61 -1.23 -5.32 -4.79
N PRO A 62 -1.99 -4.57 -5.61
CA PRO A 62 -1.66 -3.18 -5.93
C PRO A 62 -1.65 -2.29 -4.68
N ALA A 63 -2.67 -2.40 -3.83
CA ALA A 63 -2.74 -1.63 -2.58
C ALA A 63 -1.55 -1.94 -1.65
N LEU A 64 -1.21 -3.22 -1.48
CA LEU A 64 -0.07 -3.64 -0.67
C LEU A 64 1.24 -3.08 -1.24
N ALA A 65 1.42 -3.13 -2.55
CA ALA A 65 2.64 -2.65 -3.20
C ALA A 65 2.84 -1.14 -2.96
N LEU A 66 1.77 -0.35 -3.06
CA LEU A 66 1.80 1.10 -2.76
C LEU A 66 2.07 1.40 -1.28
N PHE A 67 1.52 0.62 -0.33
CA PHE A 67 1.85 0.78 1.08
C PHE A 67 3.31 0.42 1.39
N VAL A 68 3.85 -0.61 0.74
CA VAL A 68 5.28 -0.93 0.88
C VAL A 68 6.12 0.21 0.30
N LYS A 69 5.77 0.73 -0.89
CA LYS A 69 6.41 1.93 -1.46
C LYS A 69 6.42 3.10 -0.48
N TYR A 70 5.28 3.39 0.14
CA TYR A 70 5.17 4.45 1.16
C TYR A 70 6.13 4.27 2.35
N LEU A 71 6.32 3.03 2.81
CA LEU A 71 7.22 2.70 3.93
C LEU A 71 8.70 2.83 3.55
N VAL A 72 9.08 2.42 2.34
CA VAL A 72 10.49 2.35 1.91
C VAL A 72 11.01 3.65 1.30
N LEU A 73 10.14 4.57 0.87
CA LEU A 73 10.51 5.85 0.26
C LEU A 73 11.56 6.67 1.05
N PRO A 74 11.54 6.74 2.39
CA PRO A 74 12.57 7.46 3.16
C PRO A 74 13.95 6.84 3.03
N ASP A 75 14.04 5.52 3.16
CA ASP A 75 15.29 4.78 3.07
C ASP A 75 15.84 4.82 1.64
N ALA A 76 14.93 4.75 0.66
CA ALA A 76 15.24 4.98 -0.75
C ALA A 76 15.80 6.38 -0.96
N ALA A 77 15.17 7.42 -0.42
CA ALA A 77 15.66 8.79 -0.54
C ALA A 77 17.03 9.01 0.12
N VAL A 78 17.31 8.38 1.27
CA VAL A 78 18.64 8.45 1.92
C VAL A 78 19.71 7.75 1.09
N ARG A 79 19.40 6.57 0.52
CA ARG A 79 20.33 5.82 -0.35
C ARG A 79 20.55 6.50 -1.70
N LEU A 80 19.49 7.03 -2.31
CA LEU A 80 19.55 7.85 -3.53
C LEU A 80 20.27 9.18 -3.27
N GLY A 81 20.08 9.81 -2.11
CA GLY A 81 20.85 10.99 -1.68
C GLY A 81 22.34 10.72 -1.50
N ARG A 82 22.74 9.45 -1.27
CA ARG A 82 24.16 9.02 -1.25
C ARG A 82 24.71 8.64 -2.65
N LEU A 83 23.87 8.47 -3.65
CA LEU A 83 24.25 8.08 -5.03
C LEU A 83 23.84 9.10 -6.12
N GLY A 84 23.20 10.22 -5.76
CA GLY A 84 22.61 11.18 -6.69
C GLY A 84 21.24 10.73 -7.21
N ILE A 85 20.36 11.69 -7.53
CA ILE A 85 19.05 11.41 -8.15
C ILE A 85 19.27 11.00 -9.60
N VAL A 86 18.71 9.86 -10.03
CA VAL A 86 18.54 9.54 -11.45
C VAL A 86 17.06 9.51 -11.76
N ARG A 87 16.51 10.65 -12.17
CA ARG A 87 15.29 10.69 -12.97
C ARG A 87 15.75 10.68 -14.42
N PHE A 88 15.44 9.63 -15.20
CA PHE A 88 15.66 9.68 -16.64
C PHE A 88 14.69 10.71 -17.23
N GLY A 89 15.12 11.97 -17.26
CA GLY A 89 14.33 13.12 -17.70
C GLY A 89 14.96 14.43 -17.25
N GLY A 90 16.05 14.82 -17.91
CA GLY A 90 16.66 16.15 -17.80
C GLY A 90 17.91 16.17 -16.93
N GLU A 91 19.04 16.51 -17.56
CA GLU A 91 20.27 16.95 -16.90
C GLU A 91 19.92 18.04 -15.88
N TYR A 92 20.18 17.84 -14.59
CA TYR A 92 20.44 18.83 -13.51
C TYR A 92 20.14 18.15 -12.15
N PHE A 93 21.16 18.07 -11.30
CA PHE A 93 21.08 17.48 -9.96
C PHE A 93 20.76 18.55 -8.92
N GLU A 94 19.53 18.57 -8.40
CA GLU A 94 19.26 19.21 -7.10
C GLU A 94 18.93 18.13 -6.06
N PRO A 95 19.51 18.18 -4.85
CA PRO A 95 19.07 17.32 -3.76
C PRO A 95 17.56 17.52 -3.56
N THR A 96 16.80 16.44 -3.52
CA THR A 96 15.36 16.52 -3.25
C THR A 96 15.18 17.20 -1.89
N ASP A 97 14.76 18.46 -1.90
CA ASP A 97 14.36 19.18 -0.70
C ASP A 97 13.37 18.30 0.08
N GLY A 98 13.50 18.22 1.40
CA GLY A 98 12.66 17.35 2.23
C GLY A 98 11.16 17.56 1.99
N ALA A 99 10.77 18.74 1.50
CA ALA A 99 9.43 19.07 1.04
C ALA A 99 8.96 18.20 -0.15
N ALA A 100 9.80 17.99 -1.17
CA ALA A 100 9.45 17.19 -2.35
C ALA A 100 9.30 15.70 -2.01
N LEU A 101 10.16 15.16 -1.13
CA LEU A 101 10.00 13.80 -0.61
C LEU A 101 8.71 13.66 0.19
N LYS A 102 8.39 14.64 1.04
CA LYS A 102 7.14 14.65 1.81
C LYS A 102 5.92 14.61 0.90
N LEU A 103 5.86 15.46 -0.13
CA LEU A 103 4.78 15.48 -1.11
C LEU A 103 4.65 14.15 -1.87
N LEU A 104 5.76 13.55 -2.27
CA LEU A 104 5.75 12.23 -2.91
C LEU A 104 5.18 11.16 -1.99
N ARG A 105 5.62 11.14 -0.72
CA ARG A 105 5.11 10.18 0.28
C ARG A 105 3.61 10.36 0.52
N GLU A 106 3.14 11.61 0.60
CA GLU A 106 1.72 11.90 0.77
C GLU A 106 0.90 11.44 -0.44
N ARG A 107 1.39 11.68 -1.66
CA ARG A 107 0.74 11.19 -2.89
C ARG A 107 0.63 9.67 -2.93
N VAL A 108 1.74 8.97 -2.69
CA VAL A 108 1.75 7.49 -2.69
C VAL A 108 0.83 6.94 -1.60
N ARG A 109 0.78 7.58 -0.43
CA ARG A 109 -0.16 7.20 0.62
C ARG A 109 -1.62 7.37 0.18
N ALA A 110 -1.95 8.51 -0.43
CA ALA A 110 -3.31 8.77 -0.91
C ALA A 110 -3.75 7.76 -1.98
N GLU A 111 -2.84 7.40 -2.88
CA GLU A 111 -3.07 6.36 -3.89
C GLU A 111 -3.30 4.99 -3.24
N ALA A 112 -2.44 4.59 -2.29
CA ALA A 112 -2.59 3.34 -1.54
C ALA A 112 -3.93 3.26 -0.78
N GLU A 113 -4.32 4.36 -0.15
CA GLU A 113 -5.59 4.45 0.57
C GLU A 113 -6.78 4.37 -0.40
N THR A 114 -6.70 4.99 -1.57
CA THR A 114 -7.71 4.90 -2.63
C THR A 114 -7.86 3.47 -3.14
N SER A 115 -6.75 2.78 -3.46
CA SER A 115 -6.78 1.38 -3.88
C SER A 115 -7.37 0.47 -2.80
N LEU A 116 -7.05 0.70 -1.53
CA LEU A 116 -7.63 -0.06 -0.43
C LEU A 116 -9.13 0.21 -0.24
N THR A 117 -9.59 1.44 -0.47
CA THR A 117 -11.01 1.77 -0.46
C THR A 117 -11.76 1.03 -1.58
N ALA A 118 -11.23 1.02 -2.80
CA ALA A 118 -11.81 0.26 -3.90
C ALA A 118 -11.92 -1.25 -3.60
N ALA A 119 -10.91 -1.81 -2.90
CA ALA A 119 -10.96 -3.19 -2.43
C ALA A 119 -12.13 -3.44 -1.47
N VAL A 120 -12.34 -2.53 -0.52
CA VAL A 120 -13.47 -2.61 0.44
C VAL A 120 -14.81 -2.45 -0.26
N GLU A 121 -14.93 -1.52 -1.20
CA GLU A 121 -16.14 -1.33 -1.99
C GLU A 121 -16.52 -2.60 -2.76
N ARG A 122 -15.53 -3.32 -3.32
CA ARG A 122 -15.77 -4.60 -4.01
C ARG A 122 -16.26 -5.71 -3.06
N LEU A 123 -15.77 -5.74 -1.82
CA LEU A 123 -16.24 -6.69 -0.80
C LEU A 123 -17.69 -6.40 -0.40
N GLU A 124 -18.00 -5.13 -0.19
CA GLU A 124 -19.33 -4.68 0.24
C GLU A 124 -20.38 -4.74 -0.88
N ALA A 125 -19.96 -4.63 -2.15
CA ALA A 125 -20.85 -4.76 -3.30
C ALA A 125 -21.38 -6.20 -3.49
N ALA A 126 -20.65 -7.22 -3.03
CA ALA A 126 -21.07 -8.62 -3.14
C ALA A 126 -20.76 -9.43 -1.86
N PRO A 127 -21.46 -9.19 -0.74
CA PRO A 127 -21.16 -9.85 0.53
C PRO A 127 -21.31 -11.38 0.47
N ALA A 128 -22.19 -11.89 -0.38
CA ALA A 128 -22.39 -13.33 -0.59
C ALA A 128 -21.15 -14.03 -1.18
N GLU A 129 -20.30 -13.31 -1.91
CA GLU A 129 -19.04 -13.84 -2.45
C GLU A 129 -17.91 -13.89 -1.40
N PHE A 130 -18.02 -13.09 -0.34
CA PHE A 130 -17.01 -12.94 0.72
C PHE A 130 -17.63 -13.12 2.12
N PRO A 131 -18.16 -14.31 2.44
CA PRO A 131 -18.87 -14.53 3.70
C PRO A 131 -18.01 -14.34 4.95
N GLU A 132 -16.68 -14.43 4.84
CA GLU A 132 -15.73 -14.23 5.94
C GLU A 132 -15.41 -12.75 6.21
N TYR A 133 -15.84 -11.82 5.34
CA TYR A 133 -15.66 -10.38 5.55
C TYR A 133 -16.77 -9.82 6.44
N ASP A 134 -16.39 -9.31 7.62
CA ASP A 134 -17.28 -8.56 8.51
C ASP A 134 -16.92 -7.06 8.49
N PRO A 135 -17.79 -6.19 7.94
CA PRO A 135 -17.60 -4.74 7.95
C PRO A 135 -17.40 -4.13 9.35
N ARG A 136 -17.84 -4.82 10.42
CA ARG A 136 -17.65 -4.35 11.81
C ARG A 136 -16.21 -4.49 12.29
N GLU A 137 -15.43 -5.41 11.71
CA GLU A 137 -14.01 -5.55 12.02
C GLU A 137 -13.16 -4.47 11.34
N ASN A 138 -13.68 -3.82 10.30
CA ASN A 138 -13.00 -2.77 9.55
C ASN A 138 -12.83 -1.49 10.40
N ILE A 139 -11.59 -1.20 10.80
CA ILE A 139 -11.27 -0.05 11.65
C ILE A 139 -11.65 1.30 11.01
N LYS A 140 -11.59 1.42 9.68
CA LYS A 140 -11.95 2.66 8.99
C LYS A 140 -13.46 2.97 9.14
N ARG A 141 -14.30 1.93 9.13
CA ARG A 141 -15.74 2.06 9.38
C ARG A 141 -16.02 2.46 10.83
N ARG A 142 -15.28 1.89 11.80
CA ARG A 142 -15.40 2.24 13.23
C ARG A 142 -15.05 3.70 13.51
N LEU A 143 -14.01 4.23 12.86
CA LEU A 143 -13.63 5.64 12.99
C LEU A 143 -14.67 6.58 12.35
N SER A 144 -15.28 6.19 11.23
CA SER A 144 -16.38 6.96 10.63
C SER A 144 -17.64 6.99 11.49
N VAL A 145 -17.96 5.91 12.22
CA VAL A 145 -19.11 5.87 13.15
C VAL A 145 -18.84 6.70 14.40
N ALA A 146 -17.59 6.73 14.90
CA ALA A 146 -17.20 7.56 16.05
C ALA A 146 -17.05 9.06 15.70
N GLY A 147 -16.74 9.39 14.44
CA GLY A 147 -16.64 10.76 13.94
C GLY A 147 -17.98 11.39 13.53
N GLY A 148 -19.10 10.67 13.69
CA GLY A 148 -20.45 11.16 13.45
C GLY A 148 -20.90 12.15 14.53
N VAL A 149 -20.30 13.35 14.57
CA VAL A 149 -21.00 14.52 15.07
C VAL A 149 -22.03 14.89 14.01
N VAL A 150 -23.30 14.61 14.30
CA VAL A 150 -24.42 15.30 13.67
C VAL A 150 -24.53 16.65 14.37
N LEU A 151 -24.28 17.72 13.62
CA LEU A 151 -24.79 19.07 13.87
C LEU A 151 -25.29 19.64 12.55
#